data_AF-D9R1W1-F1
#
_entry.id   AF-D9R1W1-F1
#
_cell.length_a   1.000
_cell.length_b   1.000
_cell.length_c   1.000
_cell.angle_alpha   90.00
_cell.angle_beta   90.00
_cell.angle_gamma   90.00
#
_symmetry.space_group_name_H-M   'P 1'
#
loop_
_entity.id
_entity.type
_entity.pdbx_description
1 polymer ?
#
loop_
_entity_poly.entity_id
_entity_poly.type
_entity_poly.pdbx_seq_one_letter_code
_entity_poly.pdbx_strand_id
1 'polypeptide(L)'
;MNKKMPDSDVSHFLNEVTDQISYQPLRPSIRQELESHIQDSMEEFKSQGLSPADAERQALRCMGDAVAIGTELNEAHKIQKSPLLTFFTALFLLTGFILSGFLQWTPEQMTNGFLYYIPGGILLIFIVLKGYPLLIRYRKMLAIIICLLYLAQIVIFILTFYSGVRYGMASTTYFATLLFAPVITVLLYCSRLNRKKFLTASLGGVVVWMFFMYSACLFLGDTAEVIFLLSTFGTVCFMIHRGILPGRKKYLYPIALAFLVFLGSPLFLTASGRGKMKDFLFPQSSVHSTWDDTYNGILIQELLSRTPLTHGLELTPEEMMDYGTGAWYFASRDPQKIGIDARIQTPKQQQEFEEKVDALRDQGYLPRYINYRADDVTIWDILPQHYHNNYLIAVCIFLFGWIPGLMLIGALGLFYLLIISYTTGRIHGHLASALAFSCSQCLLWQGILYILGNFGHQYASFPNLPLISEGRISITCNMLLLGLIFSAYRYDHVIEEPVNYRPVIPG
;
A
#
# COMPACT_ATOMS: atom_id res chain seq x y z
N MET A 1 -3.44 45.55 -17.83
CA MET A 1 -2.09 45.26 -18.35
C MET A 1 -1.32 44.49 -17.30
N ASN A 2 -1.22 43.17 -17.45
CA ASN A 2 -0.48 42.30 -16.51
C ASN A 2 1.02 42.46 -16.75
N LYS A 3 1.70 43.22 -15.89
CA LYS A 3 3.16 43.30 -15.91
C LYS A 3 3.68 41.96 -15.38
N LYS A 4 4.08 41.05 -16.28
CA LYS A 4 4.88 39.87 -15.91
C LYS A 4 6.12 40.39 -15.18
N MET A 5 6.16 40.21 -13.86
CA MET A 5 7.37 40.39 -13.06
C MET A 5 8.47 39.46 -13.60
N PRO A 6 9.76 39.83 -13.41
CA PRO A 6 10.87 38.97 -13.81
C PRO A 6 10.78 37.61 -13.11
N ASP A 7 11.21 36.57 -13.80
CA ASP A 7 11.34 35.19 -13.30
C ASP A 7 12.44 35.15 -12.20
N SER A 8 12.13 35.65 -11.00
CA SER A 8 13.03 35.69 -9.85
C SER A 8 12.80 34.52 -8.89
N ASP A 9 13.87 34.08 -8.21
CA ASP A 9 13.79 32.99 -7.23
C ASP A 9 12.81 33.34 -6.09
N VAL A 10 12.72 34.63 -5.73
CA VAL A 10 11.72 35.16 -4.78
C VAL A 10 10.28 34.97 -5.28
N SER A 11 9.99 35.32 -6.54
CA SER A 11 8.65 35.16 -7.11
C SER A 11 8.21 33.70 -7.11
N HIS A 12 9.14 32.81 -7.42
CA HIS A 12 8.95 31.37 -7.37
C HIS A 12 8.70 30.87 -5.94
N PHE A 13 9.49 31.33 -4.97
CA PHE A 13 9.30 31.00 -3.55
C PHE A 13 7.90 31.41 -3.06
N LEU A 14 7.48 32.64 -3.36
CA LEU A 14 6.17 33.15 -2.97
C LEU A 14 5.03 32.36 -3.62
N ASN A 15 5.16 31.99 -4.90
CA ASN A 15 4.18 31.13 -5.58
C ASN A 15 4.04 29.77 -4.85
N GLU A 16 5.16 29.12 -4.52
CA GLU A 16 5.14 27.84 -3.79
C GLU A 16 4.45 27.94 -2.43
N VAL A 17 4.68 29.02 -1.67
CA VAL A 17 4.00 29.26 -0.38
C VAL A 17 2.50 29.42 -0.62
N THR A 18 2.09 30.28 -1.55
CA THR A 18 0.68 30.55 -1.82
C THR A 18 -0.08 29.36 -2.39
N ASP A 19 0.60 28.46 -3.10
CA ASP A 19 0.03 27.22 -3.63
C ASP A 19 -0.39 26.23 -2.53
N GLN A 20 0.23 26.31 -1.35
CA GLN A 20 -0.17 25.49 -0.19
C GLN A 20 -1.29 26.11 0.64
N ILE A 21 -1.64 27.38 0.39
CA ILE A 21 -2.69 28.10 1.11
C ILE A 21 -4.03 27.88 0.40
N SER A 22 -4.92 27.18 1.07
CA SER A 22 -6.20 26.76 0.51
C SER A 22 -7.16 27.93 0.30
N TYR A 23 -7.16 28.90 1.21
CA TYR A 23 -8.03 30.07 1.12
C TYR A 23 -7.48 31.12 0.14
N GLN A 24 -7.98 31.10 -1.09
CA GLN A 24 -7.53 31.97 -2.18
C GLN A 24 -7.54 33.48 -1.88
N PRO A 25 -8.56 34.05 -1.20
CA PRO A 25 -8.60 35.50 -0.93
C PRO A 25 -7.45 36.00 -0.05
N LEU A 26 -6.88 35.16 0.82
CA LEU A 26 -5.79 35.56 1.70
C LEU A 26 -4.40 35.50 1.03
N ARG A 27 -4.29 34.80 -0.10
CA ARG A 27 -3.03 34.62 -0.83
C ARG A 27 -2.33 35.94 -1.18
N PRO A 28 -3.02 37.00 -1.67
CA PRO A 28 -2.36 38.28 -1.96
C PRO A 28 -1.79 38.95 -0.72
N SER A 29 -2.53 38.93 0.40
CA SER A 29 -2.08 39.55 1.67
C SER A 29 -0.83 38.86 2.21
N ILE A 30 -0.87 37.52 2.32
CA ILE A 30 0.28 36.74 2.81
C ILE A 30 1.47 36.88 1.86
N ARG A 31 1.21 36.88 0.54
CA ARG A 31 2.26 37.09 -0.45
C ARG A 31 2.96 38.42 -0.22
N GLN A 32 2.21 39.50 -0.04
CA GLN A 32 2.77 40.84 0.14
C GLN A 32 3.58 40.95 1.44
N GLU A 33 3.08 40.38 2.54
CA GLU A 33 3.78 40.33 3.82
C GLU A 33 5.12 39.59 3.71
N LEU A 34 5.10 38.38 3.12
CA LEU A 34 6.32 37.59 2.92
C LEU A 34 7.29 38.24 1.93
N GLU A 35 6.78 38.90 0.89
CA GLU A 35 7.60 39.64 -0.06
C GLU A 35 8.33 40.80 0.61
N SER A 36 7.64 41.56 1.46
CA SER A 36 8.24 42.63 2.26
C SER A 36 9.33 42.09 3.18
N HIS A 37 9.04 41.02 3.92
CA HIS A 37 10.02 40.41 4.83
C HIS A 37 11.27 39.89 4.10
N ILE A 38 11.11 39.33 2.90
CA ILE A 38 12.25 38.89 2.08
C ILE A 38 13.05 40.09 1.60
N GLN A 39 12.39 41.17 1.16
CA GLN A 39 13.06 42.39 0.70
C GLN A 39 13.85 43.04 1.83
N ASP A 40 13.28 43.17 3.02
CA ASP A 40 13.96 43.70 4.21
C ASP A 40 15.20 42.87 4.55
N SER A 41 15.07 41.54 4.55
CA SER A 41 16.20 40.62 4.78
C SER A 41 17.30 40.76 3.72
N MET A 42 16.91 40.95 2.45
CA MET A 42 17.87 41.15 1.36
C MET A 42 18.63 42.47 1.49
N GLU A 43 17.98 43.53 1.94
CA GLU A 43 18.62 44.83 2.20
C GLU A 43 19.59 44.74 3.38
N GLU A 44 19.22 44.03 4.44
CA GLU A 44 20.11 43.77 5.57
C GLU A 44 21.39 43.04 5.12
N PHE A 45 21.28 41.96 4.34
CA PHE A 45 22.47 41.24 3.84
C PHE A 45 23.32 42.08 2.87
N LYS A 46 22.71 42.93 2.05
CA LYS A 46 23.45 43.89 1.22
C LYS A 46 24.22 44.89 2.08
N SER A 47 23.63 45.36 3.18
CA SER A 47 24.31 46.27 4.12
C SER A 47 25.50 45.61 4.81
N GLN A 48 25.47 44.28 4.99
CA GLN A 48 26.58 43.46 5.49
C GLN A 48 27.66 43.16 4.42
N GLY A 49 27.53 43.73 3.21
CA GLY A 49 28.51 43.62 2.13
C GLY A 49 28.32 42.44 1.19
N LEU A 50 27.19 41.70 1.26
CA LEU A 50 26.92 40.63 0.31
C LEU A 50 26.52 41.19 -1.07
N SER A 51 26.87 40.46 -2.12
CA SER A 51 26.39 40.76 -3.47
C SER A 51 24.85 40.64 -3.54
N PRO A 52 24.16 41.36 -4.44
CA PRO A 52 22.70 41.25 -4.55
C PRO A 52 22.18 39.82 -4.76
N ALA A 53 22.92 38.99 -5.51
CA ALA A 53 22.56 37.60 -5.76
C ALA A 53 22.80 36.69 -4.55
N ASP A 54 23.87 36.94 -3.78
CA ASP A 54 24.15 36.18 -2.56
C ASP A 54 23.20 36.59 -1.43
N ALA A 55 22.83 37.86 -1.35
CA ALA A 55 21.82 38.38 -0.43
C ALA A 55 20.44 37.75 -0.70
N GLU A 56 20.02 37.64 -1.97
CA GLU A 56 18.77 36.95 -2.36
C GLU A 56 18.80 35.47 -1.92
N ARG A 57 19.88 34.75 -2.25
CA ARG A 57 20.03 33.35 -1.85
C ARG A 57 20.04 33.16 -0.35
N GLN A 58 20.70 34.06 0.38
CA GLN A 58 20.79 33.98 1.83
C GLN A 58 19.45 34.31 2.48
N ALA A 59 18.74 35.34 2.02
CA ALA A 59 17.38 35.66 2.46
C ALA A 59 16.45 34.47 2.27
N LEU A 60 16.44 33.85 1.08
CA LEU A 60 15.62 32.67 0.81
C LEU A 60 16.02 31.45 1.65
N ARG A 61 17.32 31.27 1.94
CA ARG A 61 17.79 30.22 2.85
C ARG A 61 17.33 30.44 4.28
N CYS A 62 17.31 31.69 4.75
CA CYS A 62 16.83 32.06 6.08
C CYS A 62 15.32 31.85 6.21
N MET A 63 14.55 32.08 5.14
CA MET A 63 13.10 31.80 5.14
C MET A 63 12.81 30.30 5.29
N GLY A 64 13.57 29.43 4.62
CA GLY A 64 13.43 27.97 4.74
C GLY A 64 12.64 27.33 3.58
N ASP A 65 11.82 26.31 3.89
CA ASP A 65 11.10 25.54 2.87
C ASP A 65 9.72 26.13 2.60
N ALA A 66 9.51 26.66 1.39
CA ALA A 66 8.25 27.30 0.96
C ALA A 66 7.01 26.42 1.20
N VAL A 67 7.10 25.12 0.88
CA VAL A 67 5.99 24.17 1.02
C VAL A 67 5.66 23.94 2.50
N ALA A 68 6.67 23.82 3.37
CA ALA A 68 6.45 23.70 4.81
C ALA A 68 5.80 24.95 5.40
N ILE A 69 6.32 26.15 5.08
CA ILE A 69 5.78 27.44 5.55
C ILE A 69 4.32 27.61 5.11
N GLY A 70 4.04 27.39 3.83
CA GLY A 70 2.68 27.50 3.31
C GLY A 70 1.72 26.51 3.97
N THR A 71 2.18 25.30 4.30
CA THR A 71 1.37 24.31 5.03
C THR A 71 1.10 24.73 6.48
N GLU A 72 2.09 25.30 7.18
CA GLU A 72 1.93 25.79 8.56
C GLU A 72 0.99 27.02 8.61
N LEU A 73 1.10 27.95 7.66
CA LEU A 73 0.16 29.08 7.53
C LEU A 73 -1.27 28.61 7.24
N ASN A 74 -1.40 27.54 6.46
CA ASN A 74 -2.69 26.94 6.14
C ASN A 74 -3.30 26.19 7.35
N GLU A 75 -2.48 25.65 8.27
CA GLU A 75 -2.94 24.94 9.47
C GLU A 75 -3.73 25.83 10.45
N ALA A 76 -3.42 27.14 10.48
CA ALA A 76 -4.11 28.09 11.36
C ALA A 76 -5.62 28.24 11.05
N HIS A 77 -6.08 27.71 9.90
CA HIS A 77 -7.46 27.82 9.43
C HIS A 77 -8.10 26.42 9.32
N LYS A 78 -9.24 26.20 9.99
CA LYS A 78 -9.88 24.87 10.16
C LYS A 78 -11.12 24.67 9.25
N ILE A 79 -11.68 23.49 8.96
CA ILE A 79 -11.29 22.08 8.69
C ILE A 79 -12.46 21.50 7.88
N GLN A 80 -12.23 20.96 6.68
CA GLN A 80 -13.29 20.27 5.93
C GLN A 80 -13.54 18.85 6.46
N LYS A 81 -14.82 18.45 6.59
CA LYS A 81 -15.23 17.06 6.91
C LYS A 81 -15.65 16.34 5.64
N SER A 82 -15.36 15.04 5.54
CA SER A 82 -15.78 14.15 4.45
C SER A 82 -16.75 13.08 4.99
N PRO A 83 -18.01 13.42 5.33
CA PRO A 83 -18.89 12.54 6.09
C PRO A 83 -19.14 11.19 5.41
N LEU A 84 -19.28 11.18 4.09
CA LEU A 84 -19.50 9.94 3.33
C LEU A 84 -18.29 9.00 3.39
N LEU A 85 -17.08 9.51 3.13
CA LEU A 85 -15.85 8.71 3.18
C LEU A 85 -15.55 8.24 4.62
N THR A 86 -15.83 9.08 5.61
CA THR A 86 -15.71 8.72 7.03
C THR A 86 -16.70 7.62 7.40
N PHE A 87 -17.95 7.67 6.93
CA PHE A 87 -18.94 6.63 7.16
C PHE A 87 -18.49 5.27 6.61
N PHE A 88 -18.10 5.19 5.34
CA PHE A 88 -17.64 3.92 4.76
C PHE A 88 -16.36 3.40 5.43
N THR A 89 -15.42 4.30 5.78
CA THR A 89 -14.21 3.92 6.53
C THR A 89 -14.57 3.30 7.87
N ALA A 90 -15.46 3.95 8.63
CA ALA A 90 -15.92 3.45 9.93
C ALA A 90 -16.68 2.13 9.77
N LEU A 91 -17.53 2.01 8.75
CA LEU A 91 -18.25 0.78 8.43
C LEU A 91 -17.28 -0.38 8.19
N PHE A 92 -16.31 -0.25 7.28
CA PHE A 92 -15.36 -1.33 6.99
C PHE A 92 -14.45 -1.66 8.17
N LEU A 93 -14.03 -0.65 8.93
CA LEU A 93 -13.27 -0.85 10.18
C LEU A 93 -14.06 -1.65 11.21
N LEU A 94 -15.33 -1.30 11.41
CA LEU A 94 -16.22 -2.02 12.33
C LEU A 94 -16.51 -3.43 11.82
N THR A 95 -16.76 -3.60 10.52
CA THR A 95 -16.95 -4.92 9.91
C THR A 95 -15.70 -5.79 10.10
N GLY A 96 -14.51 -5.27 9.83
CA GLY A 96 -13.25 -5.99 10.05
C GLY A 96 -13.03 -6.35 11.52
N PHE A 97 -13.26 -5.40 12.43
CA PHE A 97 -13.17 -5.62 13.87
C PHE A 97 -14.13 -6.71 14.37
N ILE A 98 -15.41 -6.62 13.96
CA ILE A 98 -16.45 -7.59 14.32
C ILE A 98 -16.11 -8.98 13.76
N LEU A 99 -15.70 -9.05 12.49
CA LEU A 99 -15.38 -10.30 11.82
C LEU A 99 -14.16 -10.99 12.45
N SER A 100 -13.09 -10.23 12.73
CA SER A 100 -11.92 -10.72 13.47
C SER A 100 -12.31 -11.18 14.89
N GLY A 101 -13.27 -10.51 15.53
CA GLY A 101 -13.78 -10.88 16.85
C GLY A 101 -14.68 -12.13 16.88
N PHE A 102 -15.42 -12.43 15.81
CA PHE A 102 -16.27 -13.63 15.70
C PHE A 102 -15.49 -14.87 15.26
N LEU A 103 -14.48 -14.69 14.42
CA LEU A 103 -13.62 -15.74 13.91
C LEU A 103 -12.52 -16.12 14.95
N GLN A 104 -12.86 -16.39 16.21
CA GLN A 104 -11.86 -16.80 17.22
C GLN A 104 -11.42 -18.26 17.01
N TRP A 105 -10.44 -18.51 16.12
CA TRP A 105 -10.00 -19.87 15.76
C TRP A 105 -8.84 -20.40 16.64
N THR A 106 -7.94 -19.56 17.16
CA THR A 106 -6.81 -19.99 18.03
C THR A 106 -6.39 -18.93 19.08
N PRO A 107 -5.78 -19.35 20.21
CA PRO A 107 -5.23 -18.42 21.22
C PRO A 107 -4.18 -17.43 20.67
N GLU A 108 -3.39 -17.87 19.68
CA GLU A 108 -2.37 -17.06 19.00
C GLU A 108 -2.99 -15.95 18.13
N GLN A 109 -4.17 -16.20 17.54
CA GLN A 109 -4.92 -15.19 16.78
C GLN A 109 -5.62 -14.18 17.70
N MET A 110 -6.14 -14.63 18.86
CA MET A 110 -6.80 -13.76 19.84
C MET A 110 -5.87 -12.67 20.38
N THR A 111 -4.57 -12.97 20.56
CA THR A 111 -3.57 -11.97 20.99
C THR A 111 -3.05 -11.09 19.85
N ASN A 112 -3.15 -11.53 18.60
CA ASN A 112 -2.47 -10.90 17.46
C ASN A 112 -3.39 -10.16 16.47
N GLY A 113 -4.70 -10.21 16.66
CA GLY A 113 -5.67 -9.82 15.64
C GLY A 113 -6.49 -8.56 15.88
N PHE A 114 -7.66 -8.73 16.49
CA PHE A 114 -8.65 -7.66 16.65
C PHE A 114 -8.14 -6.48 17.50
N LEU A 115 -7.23 -6.72 18.47
CA LEU A 115 -6.70 -5.67 19.33
C LEU A 115 -5.92 -4.60 18.55
N TYR A 116 -5.35 -4.92 17.38
CA TYR A 116 -4.62 -3.95 16.55
C TYR A 116 -5.52 -2.93 15.84
N TYR A 117 -6.84 -3.15 15.81
CA TYR A 117 -7.80 -2.14 15.36
C TYR A 117 -7.84 -0.92 16.31
N ILE A 118 -7.57 -1.12 17.60
CA ILE A 118 -7.55 -0.02 18.59
C ILE A 118 -6.37 0.94 18.35
N PRO A 119 -5.09 0.51 18.39
CA PRO A 119 -3.97 1.39 18.08
C PRO A 119 -4.00 1.86 16.62
N GLY A 120 -4.51 1.04 15.68
CA GLY A 120 -4.76 1.46 14.30
C GLY A 120 -5.74 2.62 14.20
N GLY A 121 -6.87 2.56 14.91
CA GLY A 121 -7.86 3.65 14.95
C GLY A 121 -7.33 4.92 15.63
N ILE A 122 -6.56 4.78 16.71
CA ILE A 122 -5.87 5.91 17.36
C ILE A 122 -4.88 6.57 16.38
N LEU A 123 -4.08 5.75 15.67
CA LEU A 123 -3.16 6.23 14.65
C LEU A 123 -3.90 6.92 13.51
N LEU A 124 -5.01 6.36 13.03
CA LEU A 124 -5.84 6.98 11.99
C LEU A 124 -6.25 8.39 12.41
N ILE A 125 -6.78 8.56 13.61
CA ILE A 125 -7.19 9.87 14.14
C ILE A 125 -5.98 10.82 14.20
N PHE A 126 -4.84 10.37 14.73
CA PHE A 126 -3.63 11.18 14.79
C PHE A 126 -3.17 11.65 13.39
N ILE A 127 -3.11 10.74 12.42
CA ILE A 127 -2.69 11.05 11.05
C ILE A 127 -3.73 11.93 10.35
N VAL A 128 -5.03 11.75 10.56
CA VAL A 128 -6.07 12.68 10.05
C VAL A 128 -5.77 14.11 10.50
N LEU A 129 -5.41 14.30 11.77
CA LEU A 129 -5.17 15.62 12.36
C LEU A 129 -3.85 16.26 11.90
N LYS A 130 -2.76 15.48 11.86
CA LYS A 130 -1.39 16.01 11.73
C LYS A 130 -0.56 15.38 10.61
N GLY A 131 -1.07 14.36 9.93
CA GLY A 131 -0.33 13.54 8.97
C GLY A 131 0.23 14.32 7.79
N TYR A 132 -0.58 15.16 7.14
CA TYR A 132 -0.16 15.95 5.98
C TYR A 132 0.99 16.93 6.32
N PRO A 133 0.89 17.81 7.34
CA PRO A 133 2.00 18.67 7.74
C PRO A 133 3.24 17.92 8.21
N LEU A 134 3.07 16.85 9.00
CA LEU A 134 4.20 16.05 9.50
C LEU A 134 4.97 15.40 8.36
N LEU A 135 4.26 14.84 7.37
CA LEU A 135 4.89 14.25 6.19
C LEU A 135 5.71 15.29 5.42
N ILE A 136 5.16 16.48 5.20
CA ILE A 136 5.85 17.57 4.47
C ILE A 136 7.09 18.04 5.23
N ARG A 137 6.97 18.25 6.54
CA ARG A 137 8.05 18.72 7.42
C ARG A 137 9.20 17.71 7.51
N TYR A 138 8.88 16.43 7.67
CA TYR A 138 9.86 15.36 7.90
C TYR A 138 10.18 14.49 6.67
N ARG A 139 9.74 14.88 5.45
CA ARG A 139 9.89 14.08 4.22
C ARG A 139 11.29 13.53 3.97
N LYS A 140 12.34 14.34 4.19
CA LYS A 140 13.74 13.91 3.99
C LYS A 140 14.17 12.89 5.05
N MET A 141 13.79 13.10 6.31
CA MET A 141 14.08 12.18 7.39
C MET A 141 13.36 10.84 7.18
N LEU A 142 12.09 10.87 6.76
CA LEU A 142 11.31 9.67 6.44
C LEU A 142 11.93 8.89 5.28
N ALA A 143 12.39 9.58 4.23
CA ALA A 143 13.12 8.93 3.13
C ALA A 143 14.40 8.25 3.62
N ILE A 144 15.18 8.89 4.50
CA ILE A 144 16.38 8.31 5.11
C ILE A 144 16.02 7.09 5.96
N ILE A 145 14.97 7.16 6.78
CA ILE A 145 14.51 6.02 7.59
C ILE A 145 14.13 4.83 6.70
N ILE A 146 13.40 5.06 5.61
CA ILE A 146 13.06 4.00 4.66
C ILE A 146 14.33 3.40 4.02
N CYS A 147 15.29 4.24 3.63
CA CYS A 147 16.58 3.75 3.13
C CYS A 147 17.35 2.93 4.18
N LEU A 148 17.32 3.33 5.45
CA LEU A 148 17.94 2.59 6.56
C LEU A 148 17.23 1.25 6.81
N LEU A 149 15.90 1.20 6.69
CA LEU A 149 15.14 -0.04 6.77
C LEU A 149 15.51 -1.00 5.64
N TYR A 150 15.69 -0.50 4.42
CA TYR A 150 16.20 -1.32 3.31
C TYR A 150 17.64 -1.78 3.55
N LEU A 151 18.51 -0.91 4.05
CA LEU A 151 19.88 -1.30 4.39
C LEU A 151 19.91 -2.39 5.48
N ALA A 152 19.11 -2.24 6.52
CA ALA A 152 18.97 -3.23 7.59
C ALA A 152 18.49 -4.57 7.03
N GLN A 153 17.53 -4.56 6.11
CA GLN A 153 17.07 -5.78 5.44
C GLN A 153 18.19 -6.48 4.66
N ILE A 154 19.05 -5.71 3.99
CA ILE A 154 20.17 -6.27 3.23
C ILE A 154 21.20 -6.89 4.17
N VAL A 155 21.47 -6.27 5.31
CA VAL A 155 22.33 -6.86 6.34
C VAL A 155 21.71 -8.17 6.86
N ILE A 156 20.43 -8.16 7.18
CA ILE A 156 19.68 -9.35 7.64
C ILE A 156 19.71 -10.46 6.58
N PHE A 157 19.61 -10.11 5.31
CA PHE A 157 19.73 -11.04 4.19
C PHE A 157 21.11 -11.68 4.16
N ILE A 158 22.17 -10.87 4.18
CA ILE A 158 23.55 -11.34 4.17
C ILE A 158 23.76 -12.30 5.35
N LEU A 159 23.31 -11.91 6.55
CA LEU A 159 23.39 -12.75 7.74
C LEU A 159 22.64 -14.08 7.54
N THR A 160 21.43 -14.05 6.99
CA THR A 160 20.64 -15.26 6.69
C THR A 160 21.36 -16.18 5.71
N PHE A 161 21.98 -15.61 4.67
CA PHE A 161 22.71 -16.37 3.66
C PHE A 161 23.94 -17.07 4.25
N TYR A 162 24.68 -16.38 5.13
CA TYR A 162 25.88 -16.96 5.77
C TYR A 162 25.55 -17.93 6.92
N SER A 163 24.51 -17.66 7.71
CA SER A 163 24.14 -18.50 8.86
C SER A 163 23.33 -19.74 8.48
N GLY A 164 22.68 -19.73 7.32
CA GLY A 164 21.65 -20.70 6.95
C GLY A 164 20.34 -20.56 7.75
N VAL A 165 20.27 -19.63 8.70
CA VAL A 165 19.10 -19.37 9.55
C VAL A 165 18.39 -18.12 9.04
N ARG A 166 17.10 -18.24 8.72
CA ARG A 166 16.29 -17.09 8.31
C ARG A 166 16.10 -16.10 9.45
N TYR A 167 16.80 -14.98 9.37
CA TYR A 167 16.57 -13.81 10.18
C TYR A 167 15.68 -12.84 9.40
N GLY A 168 14.64 -12.28 10.02
CA GLY A 168 13.83 -11.20 9.44
C GLY A 168 12.32 -11.43 9.41
N MET A 169 11.57 -10.32 9.47
CA MET A 169 10.11 -10.28 9.32
C MET A 169 9.75 -9.78 7.93
N ALA A 170 9.38 -10.68 7.01
CA ALA A 170 8.99 -10.36 5.63
C ALA A 170 7.85 -9.33 5.53
N SER A 171 7.07 -9.15 6.60
CA SER A 171 6.00 -8.14 6.68
C SER A 171 6.53 -6.70 6.73
N THR A 172 7.66 -6.43 7.38
CA THR A 172 8.17 -5.06 7.55
C THR A 172 8.60 -4.45 6.20
N THR A 173 9.24 -5.24 5.34
CA THR A 173 9.72 -4.80 4.02
C THR A 173 8.57 -4.52 3.06
N TYR A 174 7.53 -5.37 3.09
CA TYR A 174 6.31 -5.17 2.32
C TYR A 174 5.73 -3.78 2.58
N PHE A 175 5.54 -3.41 3.86
CA PHE A 175 4.95 -2.13 4.22
C PHE A 175 5.91 -0.94 4.06
N ALA A 176 7.22 -1.12 4.27
CA ALA A 176 8.20 -0.07 3.96
C ALA A 176 8.16 0.32 2.47
N THR A 177 8.03 -0.68 1.59
CA THR A 177 7.88 -0.50 0.14
C THR A 177 6.61 0.26 -0.21
N LEU A 178 5.49 -0.14 0.39
CA LEU A 178 4.21 0.52 0.20
C LEU A 178 4.21 2.00 0.66
N LEU A 179 4.83 2.28 1.81
CA LEU A 179 4.93 3.62 2.39
C LEU A 179 5.98 4.51 1.69
N PHE A 180 6.85 3.94 0.86
CA PHE A 180 7.78 4.73 0.06
C PHE A 180 7.06 5.51 -1.06
N ALA A 181 5.94 5.01 -1.59
CA ALA A 181 5.15 5.67 -2.64
C ALA A 181 4.69 7.11 -2.28
N PRO A 182 4.06 7.35 -1.10
CA PRO A 182 3.71 8.72 -0.72
C PRO A 182 4.94 9.59 -0.45
N VAL A 183 6.02 9.03 0.11
CA VAL A 183 7.26 9.80 0.37
C VAL A 183 7.92 10.24 -0.93
N ILE A 184 8.09 9.35 -1.90
CA ILE A 184 8.67 9.70 -3.21
C ILE A 184 7.79 10.69 -3.96
N THR A 185 6.46 10.59 -3.84
CA THR A 185 5.51 11.55 -4.41
C THR A 185 5.76 12.97 -3.90
N VAL A 186 5.92 13.14 -2.58
CA VAL A 186 6.23 14.45 -1.98
C VAL A 186 7.62 14.94 -2.41
N LEU A 187 8.62 14.06 -2.45
CA LEU A 187 9.97 14.43 -2.91
C LEU A 187 9.98 14.89 -4.38
N LEU A 188 9.26 14.20 -5.26
CA LEU A 188 9.11 14.57 -6.67
C LEU A 188 8.37 15.90 -6.81
N TYR A 189 7.32 16.12 -6.02
CA TYR A 189 6.62 17.41 -6.01
C TYR A 189 7.52 18.57 -5.57
N CYS A 190 8.22 18.43 -4.44
CA CYS A 190 9.05 19.50 -3.90
C CYS A 190 10.31 19.77 -4.74
N SER A 191 10.68 18.86 -5.63
CA SER A 191 11.80 19.03 -6.55
C SER A 191 11.39 19.42 -7.97
N ARG A 192 10.09 19.43 -8.29
CA ARG A 192 9.55 19.54 -9.67
C ARG A 192 10.01 20.76 -10.46
N LEU A 193 10.30 21.87 -9.79
CA LEU A 193 10.64 23.14 -10.44
C LEU A 193 12.15 23.28 -10.69
N ASN A 194 12.99 22.53 -9.97
CA ASN A 194 14.43 22.56 -10.16
C ASN A 194 14.90 21.27 -10.82
N ARG A 195 15.27 21.34 -12.11
CA ARG A 195 15.69 20.19 -12.91
C ARG A 195 16.79 19.35 -12.25
N LYS A 196 17.78 19.97 -11.62
CA LYS A 196 18.88 19.24 -10.94
C LYS A 196 18.34 18.47 -9.74
N LYS A 197 17.56 19.13 -8.88
CA LYS A 197 16.96 18.49 -7.69
C LYS A 197 15.99 17.36 -8.10
N PHE A 198 15.18 17.58 -9.14
CA PHE A 198 14.25 16.57 -9.66
C PHE A 198 14.98 15.33 -10.17
N LEU A 199 16.05 15.55 -10.95
CA LEU A 199 16.85 14.46 -11.47
C LEU A 199 17.58 13.70 -10.34
N THR A 200 18.12 14.41 -9.34
CA THR A 200 18.75 13.78 -8.17
C THR A 200 17.74 12.97 -7.35
N ALA A 201 16.53 13.48 -7.11
CA ALA A 201 15.49 12.75 -6.40
C ALA A 201 15.05 11.50 -7.17
N SER A 202 14.88 11.62 -8.49
CA SER A 202 14.50 10.51 -9.37
C SER A 202 15.60 9.44 -9.42
N LEU A 203 16.86 9.83 -9.69
CA LEU A 203 18.00 8.92 -9.72
C LEU A 203 18.25 8.26 -8.37
N GLY A 204 18.15 9.01 -7.27
CA GLY A 204 18.27 8.46 -5.92
C GLY A 204 17.20 7.41 -5.65
N GLY A 205 15.95 7.69 -6.02
CA GLY A 205 14.85 6.72 -5.93
C GLY A 205 15.09 5.47 -6.78
N VAL A 206 15.58 5.62 -8.01
CA VAL A 206 15.94 4.51 -8.91
C VAL A 206 17.07 3.66 -8.31
N VAL A 207 18.12 4.27 -7.76
CA VAL A 207 19.23 3.54 -7.15
C VAL A 207 18.77 2.73 -5.94
N VAL A 208 18.00 3.36 -5.05
CA VAL A 208 17.41 2.67 -3.89
C VAL A 208 16.51 1.52 -4.34
N TRP A 209 15.69 1.74 -5.36
CA TRP A 209 14.83 0.71 -5.95
C TRP A 209 15.62 -0.47 -6.54
N MET A 210 16.62 -0.20 -7.38
CA MET A 210 17.41 -1.26 -8.02
C MET A 210 18.20 -2.07 -7.00
N PHE A 211 18.74 -1.42 -5.98
CA PHE A 211 19.44 -2.09 -4.88
C PHE A 211 18.47 -2.95 -4.05
N PHE A 212 17.25 -2.46 -3.83
CA PHE A 212 16.19 -3.21 -3.18
C PHE A 212 15.76 -4.45 -3.99
N MET A 213 15.45 -4.29 -5.29
CA MET A 213 15.08 -5.40 -6.19
C MET A 213 16.12 -6.54 -6.18
N TYR A 214 17.41 -6.18 -6.18
CA TYR A 214 18.48 -7.17 -6.12
C TYR A 214 18.43 -8.00 -4.83
N SER A 215 18.15 -7.37 -3.69
CA SER A 215 18.00 -8.06 -2.40
C SER A 215 16.66 -8.79 -2.24
N ALA A 216 15.58 -8.29 -2.87
CA ALA A 216 14.22 -8.76 -2.68
C ALA A 216 13.86 -9.99 -3.54
N CYS A 217 14.61 -10.26 -4.62
CA CYS A 217 14.49 -11.47 -5.45
C CYS A 217 14.52 -12.79 -4.63
N LEU A 218 14.96 -12.74 -3.38
CA LEU A 218 15.11 -13.87 -2.45
C LEU A 218 14.08 -13.89 -1.30
N PHE A 219 13.23 -12.86 -1.13
CA PHE A 219 12.31 -12.71 0.03
C PHE A 219 10.80 -12.63 -0.30
N LEU A 220 10.38 -12.97 -1.52
CA LEU A 220 8.94 -13.09 -1.87
C LEU A 220 8.12 -11.79 -1.70
N GLY A 221 8.75 -10.60 -1.78
CA GLY A 221 8.12 -9.29 -1.59
C GLY A 221 7.46 -8.68 -2.84
N ASP A 222 7.44 -9.41 -3.95
CA ASP A 222 7.14 -8.92 -5.30
C ASP A 222 5.75 -8.25 -5.42
N THR A 223 4.78 -8.63 -4.58
CA THR A 223 3.45 -8.03 -4.58
C THR A 223 3.48 -6.55 -4.18
N ALA A 224 4.21 -6.20 -3.11
CA ALA A 224 4.37 -4.80 -2.70
C ALA A 224 5.11 -3.98 -3.76
N GLU A 225 6.02 -4.63 -4.49
CA GLU A 225 6.80 -4.02 -5.55
C GLU A 225 5.94 -3.65 -6.74
N VAL A 226 5.08 -4.57 -7.19
CA VAL A 226 4.08 -4.30 -8.22
C VAL A 226 3.14 -3.18 -7.79
N ILE A 227 2.64 -3.22 -6.54
CA ILE A 227 1.76 -2.17 -6.00
C ILE A 227 2.48 -0.81 -5.99
N PHE A 228 3.72 -0.75 -5.54
CA PHE A 228 4.52 0.48 -5.52
C PHE A 228 4.73 1.04 -6.93
N LEU A 229 5.10 0.20 -7.89
CA LEU A 229 5.32 0.60 -9.28
C LEU A 229 4.05 1.15 -9.92
N LEU A 230 2.93 0.42 -9.81
CA LEU A 230 1.65 0.83 -10.36
C LEU A 230 1.15 2.12 -9.69
N SER A 231 1.32 2.24 -8.36
CA SER A 231 0.91 3.43 -7.62
C SER A 231 1.75 4.66 -7.96
N THR A 232 3.07 4.50 -8.07
CA THR A 232 3.99 5.58 -8.44
C THR A 232 3.76 6.02 -9.87
N PHE A 233 3.61 5.06 -10.80
CA PHE A 233 3.31 5.37 -12.20
C PHE A 233 1.97 6.09 -12.34
N GLY A 234 0.90 5.57 -11.72
CA GLY A 234 -0.41 6.21 -11.73
C GLY A 234 -0.34 7.63 -11.17
N THR A 235 0.42 7.84 -10.09
CA THR A 235 0.60 9.16 -9.47
C THR A 235 1.38 10.12 -10.36
N VAL A 236 2.46 9.67 -11.00
CA VAL A 236 3.21 10.49 -11.97
C VAL A 236 2.31 10.86 -13.15
N CYS A 237 1.53 9.92 -13.69
CA CYS A 237 0.55 10.19 -14.74
C CYS A 237 -0.50 11.22 -14.31
N PHE A 238 -0.98 11.14 -13.06
CA PHE A 238 -1.89 12.12 -12.47
C PHE A 238 -1.24 13.51 -12.36
N MET A 239 0.01 13.58 -11.88
CA MET A 239 0.77 14.84 -11.81
C MET A 239 1.00 15.46 -13.18
N ILE A 240 1.27 14.65 -14.22
CA ILE A 240 1.36 15.12 -15.62
C ILE A 240 0.00 15.65 -16.09
N HIS A 241 -1.08 14.93 -15.81
CA HIS A 241 -2.43 15.29 -16.25
C HIS A 241 -2.88 16.64 -15.66
N ARG A 242 -2.70 16.82 -14.35
CA ARG A 242 -2.98 18.04 -13.59
C ARG A 242 -2.03 19.21 -13.89
N GLY A 243 -0.98 18.99 -14.69
CA GLY A 243 0.00 20.03 -15.03
C GLY A 243 0.95 20.39 -13.87
N ILE A 244 1.07 19.52 -12.87
CA ILE A 244 1.94 19.71 -11.70
C ILE A 244 3.41 19.59 -12.11
N LEU A 245 3.73 18.63 -12.98
CA LEU A 245 5.07 18.48 -13.53
C LEU A 245 5.26 19.42 -14.74
N PRO A 246 6.25 20.32 -14.72
CA PRO A 246 6.49 21.24 -15.83
C PRO A 246 6.99 20.48 -17.05
N GLY A 247 6.32 20.65 -18.19
CA GLY A 247 6.76 20.06 -19.46
C GLY A 247 5.61 19.76 -20.42
N ARG A 248 5.95 19.34 -21.65
CA ARG A 248 4.95 18.96 -22.66
C ARG A 248 4.46 17.53 -22.40
N LYS A 249 3.15 17.38 -22.15
CA LYS A 249 2.48 16.10 -21.85
C LYS A 249 2.86 14.95 -22.81
N LYS A 250 2.97 15.24 -24.11
CA LYS A 250 3.34 14.25 -25.15
C LYS A 250 4.70 13.56 -24.96
N TYR A 251 5.63 14.18 -24.23
CA TYR A 251 6.93 13.56 -23.93
C TYR A 251 6.97 12.97 -22.52
N LEU A 252 6.23 13.56 -21.57
CA LEU A 252 6.24 13.11 -20.19
C LEU A 252 5.59 11.72 -20.00
N TYR A 253 4.48 11.44 -20.70
CA TYR A 253 3.83 10.12 -20.59
C TYR A 253 4.70 8.96 -21.10
N PRO A 254 5.32 9.04 -22.31
CA PRO A 254 6.25 8.01 -22.75
C PRO A 254 7.46 7.84 -21.83
N ILE A 255 8.00 8.93 -21.28
CA ILE A 255 9.11 8.86 -20.31
C ILE A 255 8.66 8.12 -19.05
N ALA A 256 7.50 8.46 -18.48
CA ALA A 256 6.97 7.78 -17.30
C ALA A 256 6.74 6.28 -17.57
N LEU A 257 6.24 5.92 -18.76
CA LEU A 257 6.05 4.52 -19.16
C LEU A 257 7.40 3.80 -19.31
N ALA A 258 8.40 4.44 -19.91
CA ALA A 258 9.74 3.88 -20.03
C ALA A 258 10.38 3.64 -18.65
N PHE A 259 10.19 4.56 -17.69
CA PHE A 259 10.62 4.37 -16.30
C PHE A 259 9.89 3.21 -15.62
N LEU A 260 8.57 3.08 -15.80
CA LEU A 260 7.82 1.94 -15.27
C LEU A 260 8.37 0.61 -15.81
N VAL A 261 8.59 0.52 -17.13
CA VAL A 261 9.12 -0.70 -17.77
C VAL A 261 10.54 -0.99 -17.28
N PHE A 262 11.40 0.03 -17.19
CA PHE A 262 12.77 -0.12 -16.70
C PHE A 262 12.80 -0.60 -15.24
N LEU A 263 12.08 0.08 -14.35
CA LEU A 263 12.02 -0.26 -12.92
C LEU A 263 11.31 -1.60 -12.66
N GLY A 264 10.31 -1.94 -13.48
CA GLY A 264 9.60 -3.22 -13.40
C GLY A 264 10.33 -4.39 -14.04
N SER A 265 11.33 -4.15 -14.89
CA SER A 265 12.03 -5.21 -15.61
C SER A 265 12.57 -6.35 -14.74
N PRO A 266 13.09 -6.14 -13.51
CA PRO A 266 13.54 -7.24 -12.65
C PRO A 266 12.43 -8.21 -12.25
N LEU A 267 11.18 -7.74 -12.13
CA LEU A 267 10.01 -8.55 -11.80
C LEU A 267 9.63 -9.53 -12.92
N PHE A 268 9.99 -9.23 -14.16
CA PHE A 268 9.62 -10.05 -15.32
C PHE A 268 10.81 -10.79 -15.95
N LEU A 269 12.03 -10.26 -15.82
CA LEU A 269 13.23 -10.81 -16.47
C LEU A 269 14.02 -11.77 -15.57
N THR A 270 13.77 -11.80 -14.27
CA THR A 270 14.41 -12.79 -13.38
C THR A 270 13.72 -14.15 -13.48
N ALA A 271 14.44 -15.24 -13.16
CA ALA A 271 13.86 -16.58 -13.15
C ALA A 271 12.72 -16.71 -12.13
N SER A 272 12.92 -16.14 -10.92
CA SER A 272 11.93 -16.07 -9.85
C SER A 272 10.67 -15.31 -10.29
N GLY A 273 10.86 -14.12 -10.89
CA GLY A 273 9.75 -13.31 -11.40
C GLY A 273 8.95 -13.99 -12.52
N ARG A 274 9.63 -14.66 -13.46
CA ARG A 274 8.96 -15.48 -14.49
C ARG A 274 8.13 -16.62 -13.89
N GLY A 275 8.66 -17.30 -12.86
CA GLY A 275 7.95 -18.34 -12.13
C GLY A 275 6.65 -17.80 -11.53
N LYS A 276 6.75 -16.74 -10.72
CA LYS A 276 5.58 -16.10 -10.08
C LYS A 276 4.55 -15.57 -11.08
N MET A 277 5.00 -15.04 -12.22
CA MET A 277 4.10 -14.62 -13.30
C MET A 277 3.38 -15.81 -13.93
N LYS A 278 4.09 -16.92 -14.16
CA LYS A 278 3.49 -18.16 -14.66
C LYS A 278 2.46 -18.70 -13.66
N ASP A 279 2.80 -18.69 -12.37
CA ASP A 279 1.92 -19.17 -11.29
C ASP A 279 0.65 -18.31 -11.18
N PHE A 280 0.79 -16.99 -11.35
CA PHE A 280 -0.33 -16.05 -11.35
C PHE A 280 -1.24 -16.20 -12.59
N LEU A 281 -0.68 -16.30 -13.78
CA LEU A 281 -1.45 -16.37 -15.04
C LEU A 281 -2.02 -17.77 -15.30
N PHE A 282 -1.26 -18.82 -14.97
CA PHE A 282 -1.56 -20.22 -15.29
C PHE A 282 -1.31 -21.15 -14.08
N PRO A 283 -2.05 -20.97 -12.97
CA PRO A 283 -1.81 -21.72 -11.73
C PRO A 283 -1.86 -23.24 -11.93
N GLN A 284 -2.73 -23.71 -12.84
CA GLN A 284 -2.88 -25.13 -13.20
C GLN A 284 -1.59 -25.80 -13.71
N SER A 285 -0.67 -25.03 -14.28
CA SER A 285 0.56 -25.55 -14.90
C SER A 285 1.76 -25.59 -13.96
N SER A 286 1.56 -25.20 -12.70
CA SER A 286 2.60 -25.02 -11.68
C SER A 286 2.21 -25.64 -10.34
N VAL A 287 1.31 -26.63 -10.33
CA VAL A 287 0.99 -27.40 -9.12
C VAL A 287 1.90 -28.60 -9.01
N HIS A 288 2.72 -28.58 -7.97
CA HIS A 288 3.64 -29.65 -7.63
C HIS A 288 3.30 -30.30 -6.30
N SER A 289 2.59 -29.66 -5.39
CA SER A 289 2.27 -30.17 -4.06
C SER A 289 1.00 -29.55 -3.47
N THR A 290 0.41 -30.20 -2.47
CA THR A 290 -0.69 -29.62 -1.65
C THR A 290 -0.25 -28.40 -0.83
N TRP A 291 1.06 -28.15 -0.74
CA TRP A 291 1.64 -26.99 -0.05
C TRP A 291 1.77 -25.76 -0.94
N ASP A 292 1.54 -25.90 -2.25
CA ASP A 292 1.77 -24.80 -3.18
C ASP A 292 0.63 -23.79 -3.15
N ASP A 293 0.96 -22.50 -3.26
CA ASP A 293 -0.03 -21.43 -3.43
C ASP A 293 -0.88 -21.63 -4.69
N THR A 294 -0.31 -22.23 -5.74
CA THR A 294 -1.02 -22.58 -6.97
C THR A 294 -2.06 -23.68 -6.74
N TYR A 295 -1.79 -24.64 -5.84
CA TYR A 295 -2.79 -25.64 -5.42
C TYR A 295 -3.93 -24.97 -4.65
N ASN A 296 -3.60 -24.07 -3.72
CA ASN A 296 -4.58 -23.28 -2.98
C ASN A 296 -5.50 -22.51 -3.94
N GLY A 297 -4.93 -21.88 -4.97
CA GLY A 297 -5.70 -21.14 -5.96
C GLY A 297 -6.68 -22.02 -6.76
N ILE A 298 -6.23 -23.21 -7.20
CA ILE A 298 -7.08 -24.16 -7.91
C ILE A 298 -8.19 -24.73 -7.02
N LEU A 299 -7.86 -25.06 -5.76
CA LEU A 299 -8.86 -25.50 -4.80
C LEU A 299 -9.94 -24.43 -4.61
N ILE A 300 -9.56 -23.16 -4.46
CA ILE A 300 -10.52 -22.06 -4.33
C ILE A 300 -11.39 -21.93 -5.59
N GLN A 301 -10.81 -22.03 -6.78
CA GLN A 301 -11.58 -22.00 -8.03
C GLN A 301 -12.60 -23.13 -8.12
N GLU A 302 -12.20 -24.34 -7.73
CA GLU A 302 -13.07 -25.51 -7.70
C GLU A 302 -14.24 -25.30 -6.74
N LEU A 303 -13.97 -24.90 -5.49
CA LEU A 303 -15.00 -24.66 -4.48
C LEU A 303 -15.94 -23.51 -4.90
N LEU A 304 -15.41 -22.44 -5.50
CA LEU A 304 -16.22 -21.32 -6.00
C LEU A 304 -17.16 -21.76 -7.13
N SER A 305 -16.70 -22.64 -8.02
CA SER A 305 -17.51 -23.16 -9.13
C SER A 305 -18.70 -23.99 -8.65
N ARG A 306 -18.54 -24.67 -7.51
CA ARG A 306 -19.58 -25.47 -6.85
C ARG A 306 -20.50 -24.66 -5.96
N THR A 307 -20.13 -23.43 -5.61
CA THR A 307 -20.90 -22.62 -4.67
C THR A 307 -22.17 -22.06 -5.32
N PRO A 308 -23.36 -22.28 -4.75
CA PRO A 308 -24.62 -21.75 -5.27
C PRO A 308 -24.74 -20.21 -5.16
N LEU A 309 -25.73 -19.63 -5.84
CA LEU A 309 -25.97 -18.20 -5.78
C LEU A 309 -26.53 -17.71 -4.42
N THR A 310 -27.37 -18.52 -3.78
CA THR A 310 -28.27 -18.09 -2.69
C THR A 310 -27.92 -18.64 -1.31
N HIS A 311 -27.15 -19.71 -1.22
CA HIS A 311 -26.78 -20.37 0.03
C HIS A 311 -25.32 -20.82 -0.03
N GLY A 312 -24.78 -21.16 1.13
CA GLY A 312 -23.41 -21.63 1.27
C GLY A 312 -23.13 -22.94 0.53
N LEU A 313 -21.86 -23.26 0.45
CA LEU A 313 -21.34 -24.47 -0.17
C LEU A 313 -21.73 -25.70 0.65
N GLU A 314 -22.44 -26.63 0.02
CA GLU A 314 -22.80 -27.92 0.60
C GLU A 314 -21.87 -29.00 0.04
N LEU A 315 -21.11 -29.64 0.94
CA LEU A 315 -20.22 -30.76 0.63
C LEU A 315 -20.57 -31.95 1.50
N THR A 316 -20.50 -33.15 0.92
CA THR A 316 -20.54 -34.39 1.71
C THR A 316 -19.24 -34.58 2.49
N PRO A 317 -19.24 -35.34 3.60
CA PRO A 317 -18.01 -35.62 4.34
C PRO A 317 -16.93 -36.32 3.52
N GLU A 318 -17.32 -37.17 2.56
CA GLU A 318 -16.38 -37.82 1.64
C GLU A 318 -15.70 -36.81 0.71
N GLU A 319 -16.46 -35.87 0.15
CA GLU A 319 -15.90 -34.79 -0.68
C GLU A 319 -14.98 -33.87 0.13
N MET A 320 -15.35 -33.54 1.37
CA MET A 320 -14.48 -32.76 2.26
C MET A 320 -13.16 -33.49 2.55
N MET A 321 -13.20 -34.81 2.77
CA MET A 321 -11.98 -35.60 2.90
C MET A 321 -11.15 -35.60 1.61
N ASP A 322 -11.78 -35.67 0.45
CA ASP A 322 -11.11 -35.66 -0.85
C ASP A 322 -10.39 -34.31 -1.09
N TYR A 323 -11.05 -33.19 -0.80
CA TYR A 323 -10.47 -31.85 -0.87
C TYR A 323 -9.36 -31.61 0.17
N GLY A 324 -9.59 -32.02 1.42
CA GLY A 324 -8.65 -31.83 2.53
C GLY A 324 -7.35 -32.61 2.35
N THR A 325 -7.45 -33.85 1.85
CA THR A 325 -6.30 -34.70 1.52
C THR A 325 -5.62 -34.32 0.21
N GLY A 326 -6.31 -33.60 -0.68
CA GLY A 326 -5.87 -33.34 -2.05
C GLY A 326 -6.00 -34.55 -2.98
N ALA A 327 -6.69 -35.61 -2.56
CA ALA A 327 -6.95 -36.79 -3.38
C ALA A 327 -7.72 -36.43 -4.66
N TRP A 328 -8.66 -35.49 -4.60
CA TRP A 328 -9.44 -35.01 -5.75
C TRP A 328 -8.56 -34.56 -6.93
N TYR A 329 -7.38 -34.01 -6.62
CA TYR A 329 -6.43 -33.51 -7.61
C TYR A 329 -5.30 -34.51 -7.88
N PHE A 330 -4.75 -35.14 -6.84
CA PHE A 330 -3.53 -35.93 -6.94
C PHE A 330 -3.76 -37.43 -7.15
N ALA A 331 -4.95 -37.98 -6.88
CA ALA A 331 -5.20 -39.42 -7.03
C ALA A 331 -4.98 -39.94 -8.47
N SER A 332 -5.29 -39.14 -9.48
CA SER A 332 -5.06 -39.47 -10.89
C SER A 332 -3.71 -39.01 -11.44
N ARG A 333 -2.94 -38.23 -10.66
CA ARG A 333 -1.71 -37.58 -11.09
C ARG A 333 -0.48 -38.13 -10.39
N ASP A 334 -0.43 -37.97 -9.07
CA ASP A 334 0.68 -38.37 -8.20
C ASP A 334 0.15 -38.69 -6.80
N PRO A 335 -0.28 -39.94 -6.55
CA PRO A 335 -0.90 -40.35 -5.28
C PRO A 335 -0.01 -40.17 -4.06
N GLN A 336 1.31 -40.04 -4.22
CA GLN A 336 2.26 -39.86 -3.13
C GLN A 336 2.14 -38.48 -2.45
N LYS A 337 1.45 -37.54 -3.09
CA LYS A 337 1.21 -36.18 -2.59
C LYS A 337 -0.08 -36.02 -1.80
N ILE A 338 -0.88 -37.08 -1.71
CA ILE A 338 -2.10 -37.09 -0.92
C ILE A 338 -1.74 -37.05 0.56
N GLY A 339 -2.46 -36.23 1.33
CA GLY A 339 -2.27 -36.11 2.77
C GLY A 339 -2.45 -37.44 3.50
N ILE A 340 -1.70 -37.60 4.60
CA ILE A 340 -1.66 -38.82 5.41
C ILE A 340 -2.43 -38.56 6.71
N ASP A 341 -3.29 -39.50 7.11
CA ASP A 341 -3.95 -39.49 8.42
C ASP A 341 -2.89 -39.61 9.52
N ALA A 342 -2.80 -38.59 10.37
CA ALA A 342 -1.88 -38.50 11.50
C ALA A 342 -2.58 -38.76 12.85
N ARG A 343 -3.86 -39.19 12.85
CA ARG A 343 -4.54 -39.64 14.07
C ARG A 343 -4.09 -41.03 14.47
N ILE A 344 -3.03 -41.06 15.26
CA ILE A 344 -2.44 -42.27 15.80
C ILE A 344 -3.14 -42.64 17.12
N GLN A 345 -3.73 -43.84 17.18
CA GLN A 345 -4.39 -44.35 18.40
C GLN A 345 -3.70 -45.57 18.99
N THR A 346 -2.87 -46.26 18.21
CA THR A 346 -2.20 -47.50 18.63
C THR A 346 -0.71 -47.49 18.26
N PRO A 347 0.16 -48.20 19.01
CA PRO A 347 1.58 -48.30 18.67
C PRO A 347 1.83 -48.89 17.27
N LYS A 348 0.95 -49.79 16.80
CA LYS A 348 1.04 -50.35 15.45
C LYS A 348 0.80 -49.29 14.37
N GLN A 349 -0.24 -48.47 14.53
CA GLN A 349 -0.51 -47.35 13.61
C GLN A 349 0.61 -46.32 13.64
N GLN A 350 1.24 -46.11 14.80
CA GLN A 350 2.39 -45.23 14.90
C GLN A 350 3.55 -45.72 14.04
N GLN A 351 3.89 -47.01 14.14
CA GLN A 351 4.94 -47.62 13.34
C GLN A 351 4.62 -47.55 11.83
N GLU A 352 3.39 -47.90 11.43
CA GLU A 352 2.96 -47.81 10.03
C GLU A 352 3.00 -46.37 9.48
N PHE A 353 2.66 -45.39 10.31
CA PHE A 353 2.74 -43.98 9.96
C PHE A 353 4.19 -43.52 9.77
N GLU A 354 5.07 -43.83 10.73
CA GLU A 354 6.49 -43.48 10.69
C GLU A 354 7.17 -44.11 9.46
N GLU A 355 6.97 -45.41 9.22
CA GLU A 355 7.50 -46.12 8.04
C GLU A 355 7.03 -45.47 6.72
N LYS A 356 5.75 -45.08 6.63
CA LYS A 356 5.20 -44.43 5.43
C LYS A 356 5.77 -43.02 5.24
N VAL A 357 5.94 -42.26 6.31
CA VAL A 357 6.51 -40.90 6.27
C VAL A 357 7.97 -40.94 5.87
N ASP A 358 8.75 -41.85 6.45
CA ASP A 358 10.17 -42.00 6.13
C ASP A 358 10.37 -42.46 4.69
N ALA A 359 9.57 -43.42 4.20
CA ALA A 359 9.61 -43.86 2.81
C ALA A 359 9.32 -42.71 1.81
N LEU A 360 8.41 -41.80 2.14
CA LEU A 360 8.10 -40.62 1.30
C LEU A 360 9.21 -39.57 1.37
N ARG A 361 9.78 -39.34 2.55
CA ARG A 361 10.91 -38.40 2.72
C ARG A 361 12.17 -38.87 1.99
N ASP A 362 12.45 -40.17 2.00
CA ASP A 362 13.55 -40.78 1.26
C ASP A 362 13.38 -40.60 -0.26
N GLN A 363 12.13 -40.54 -0.74
CA GLN A 363 11.79 -40.24 -2.13
C GLN A 363 11.78 -38.73 -2.44
N GLY A 364 12.06 -37.87 -1.45
CA GLY A 364 12.10 -36.42 -1.60
C GLY A 364 10.74 -35.72 -1.46
N TYR A 365 9.71 -36.42 -0.99
CA TYR A 365 8.38 -35.86 -0.78
C TYR A 365 8.21 -35.26 0.63
N LEU A 366 7.41 -34.20 0.72
CA LEU A 366 7.03 -33.55 1.98
C LEU A 366 5.53 -33.82 2.25
N PRO A 367 5.19 -34.92 2.94
CA PRO A 367 3.79 -35.29 3.15
C PRO A 367 3.05 -34.26 4.00
N ARG A 368 1.79 -34.00 3.66
CA ARG A 368 0.86 -33.23 4.48
C ARG A 368 0.20 -34.14 5.50
N TYR A 369 0.16 -33.72 6.76
CA TYR A 369 -0.47 -34.48 7.84
C TYR A 369 -1.89 -33.95 8.10
N ILE A 370 -2.82 -34.87 8.30
CA ILE A 370 -4.23 -34.57 8.49
C ILE A 370 -4.69 -35.12 9.83
N ASN A 371 -5.37 -34.28 10.60
CA ASN A 371 -5.84 -34.58 11.94
C ASN A 371 -7.37 -34.63 12.01
N TYR A 372 -8.05 -34.91 10.90
CA TYR A 372 -9.51 -35.01 10.78
C TYR A 372 -9.92 -36.25 9.97
N ARG A 373 -11.15 -36.73 10.20
CA ARG A 373 -11.73 -37.89 9.52
C ARG A 373 -13.13 -37.55 9.00
N ALA A 374 -13.73 -38.46 8.24
CA ALA A 374 -15.03 -38.25 7.62
C ALA A 374 -16.17 -38.00 8.64
N ASP A 375 -15.98 -38.36 9.91
CA ASP A 375 -16.94 -38.13 10.99
C ASP A 375 -16.91 -36.71 11.57
N ASP A 376 -15.79 -35.98 11.44
CA ASP A 376 -15.61 -34.67 12.09
C ASP A 376 -14.95 -33.60 11.21
N VAL A 377 -14.74 -33.88 9.93
CA VAL A 377 -14.21 -32.91 8.96
C VAL A 377 -15.14 -31.73 8.79
N THR A 378 -14.57 -30.52 8.81
CA THR A 378 -15.28 -29.28 8.56
C THR A 378 -14.72 -28.56 7.33
N ILE A 379 -15.47 -27.58 6.80
CA ILE A 379 -14.98 -26.73 5.71
C ILE A 379 -13.66 -26.01 6.06
N TRP A 380 -13.40 -25.77 7.33
CA TRP A 380 -12.23 -25.04 7.80
C TRP A 380 -10.95 -25.86 7.72
N ASP A 381 -11.10 -27.18 7.72
CA ASP A 381 -10.01 -28.15 7.62
C ASP A 381 -9.49 -28.32 6.19
N ILE A 382 -10.35 -28.01 5.20
CA ILE A 382 -10.02 -28.13 3.78
C ILE A 382 -9.44 -26.84 3.20
N LEU A 383 -9.76 -25.68 3.79
CA LEU A 383 -9.35 -24.38 3.26
C LEU A 383 -7.83 -24.14 3.34
N PRO A 384 -7.27 -23.30 2.45
CA PRO A 384 -5.86 -22.94 2.46
C PRO A 384 -5.37 -22.38 3.80
N GLN A 385 -4.07 -22.52 4.05
CA GLN A 385 -3.44 -21.87 5.20
C GLN A 385 -3.68 -20.36 5.16
N HIS A 386 -4.02 -19.77 6.31
CA HIS A 386 -4.38 -18.37 6.44
C HIS A 386 -5.66 -17.93 5.68
N TYR A 387 -6.61 -18.85 5.42
CA TYR A 387 -7.90 -18.51 4.79
C TYR A 387 -8.63 -17.31 5.42
N HIS A 388 -8.50 -17.15 6.74
CA HIS A 388 -9.14 -16.07 7.51
C HIS A 388 -8.64 -14.67 7.14
N ASN A 389 -7.40 -14.55 6.63
CA ASN A 389 -6.82 -13.27 6.20
C ASN A 389 -6.78 -13.14 4.69
N ASN A 390 -6.38 -14.20 4.00
CA ASN A 390 -6.10 -14.14 2.57
C ASN A 390 -7.39 -14.35 1.75
N TYR A 391 -8.29 -15.22 2.20
CA TYR A 391 -9.41 -15.69 1.38
C TYR A 391 -10.78 -15.22 1.88
N LEU A 392 -10.86 -14.04 2.50
CA LEU A 392 -12.08 -13.57 3.16
C LEU A 392 -13.28 -13.45 2.21
N ILE A 393 -13.05 -13.02 0.97
CA ILE A 393 -14.10 -12.89 -0.04
C ILE A 393 -14.59 -14.28 -0.46
N ALA A 394 -13.65 -15.21 -0.71
CA ALA A 394 -13.97 -16.58 -1.06
C ALA A 394 -14.72 -17.30 0.09
N VAL A 395 -14.26 -17.13 1.34
CA VAL A 395 -14.93 -17.66 2.54
C VAL A 395 -16.34 -17.09 2.68
N CYS A 396 -16.54 -15.78 2.46
CA CYS A 396 -17.87 -15.19 2.46
C CYS A 396 -18.80 -15.84 1.41
N ILE A 397 -18.26 -16.11 0.21
CA ILE A 397 -19.00 -16.83 -0.83
C ILE A 397 -19.31 -18.26 -0.38
N PHE A 398 -18.34 -18.99 0.17
CA PHE A 398 -18.55 -20.37 0.64
C PHE A 398 -19.57 -20.49 1.77
N LEU A 399 -19.70 -19.47 2.62
CA LEU A 399 -20.65 -19.51 3.74
C LEU A 399 -22.05 -19.06 3.34
N PHE A 400 -22.17 -18.04 2.49
CA PHE A 400 -23.44 -17.34 2.24
C PHE A 400 -23.91 -17.38 0.79
N GLY A 401 -23.11 -17.91 -0.13
CA GLY A 401 -23.38 -17.93 -1.56
C GLY A 401 -22.82 -16.73 -2.32
N TRP A 402 -22.95 -16.75 -3.64
CA TRP A 402 -22.40 -15.69 -4.50
C TRP A 402 -23.05 -14.33 -4.32
N ILE A 403 -24.35 -14.24 -4.02
CA ILE A 403 -25.04 -12.95 -3.90
C ILE A 403 -24.40 -12.07 -2.81
N PRO A 404 -24.23 -12.56 -1.55
CA PRO A 404 -23.50 -11.81 -0.51
C PRO A 404 -22.05 -11.51 -0.89
N GLY A 405 -21.35 -12.43 -1.56
CA GLY A 405 -19.99 -12.20 -2.04
C GLY A 405 -19.89 -11.07 -3.07
N LEU A 406 -20.80 -11.02 -4.03
CA LEU A 406 -20.90 -9.96 -5.03
C LEU A 406 -21.26 -8.61 -4.38
N MET A 407 -22.12 -8.61 -3.36
CA MET A 407 -22.42 -7.40 -2.58
C MET A 407 -21.18 -6.87 -1.86
N LEU A 408 -20.35 -7.76 -1.27
CA LEU A 408 -19.09 -7.38 -0.63
C LEU A 408 -18.10 -6.80 -1.65
N ILE A 409 -17.92 -7.44 -2.81
CA ILE A 409 -17.06 -6.94 -3.89
C ILE A 409 -17.57 -5.58 -4.40
N GLY A 410 -18.88 -5.42 -4.56
CA GLY A 410 -19.51 -4.16 -4.96
C GLY A 410 -19.29 -3.04 -3.92
N ALA A 411 -19.41 -3.34 -2.64
CA ALA A 411 -19.14 -2.39 -1.56
C ALA A 411 -17.67 -1.95 -1.53
N LEU A 412 -16.73 -2.89 -1.71
CA LEU A 412 -15.30 -2.60 -1.84
C LEU A 412 -15.02 -1.74 -3.09
N GLY A 413 -15.62 -2.09 -4.23
CA GLY A 413 -15.52 -1.31 -5.47
C GLY A 413 -16.01 0.12 -5.28
N LEU A 414 -17.18 0.30 -4.66
CA LEU A 414 -17.71 1.62 -4.32
C LEU A 414 -16.77 2.41 -3.41
N PHE A 415 -16.19 1.76 -2.39
CA PHE A 415 -15.25 2.41 -1.49
C PHE A 415 -14.02 2.96 -2.21
N TYR A 416 -13.39 2.16 -3.07
CA TYR A 416 -12.24 2.61 -3.86
C TYR A 416 -12.63 3.70 -4.87
N LEU A 417 -13.80 3.58 -5.51
CA LEU A 417 -14.32 4.62 -6.39
C LEU A 417 -14.55 5.93 -5.65
N LEU A 418 -15.09 5.89 -4.43
CA LEU A 418 -15.26 7.08 -3.59
C LEU A 418 -13.90 7.70 -3.25
N ILE A 419 -12.94 6.92 -2.76
CA ILE A 419 -11.59 7.43 -2.48
C ILE A 419 -10.99 8.14 -3.70
N ILE A 420 -11.00 7.50 -4.87
CA ILE A 420 -10.40 8.06 -6.10
C ILE A 420 -11.18 9.28 -6.59
N SER A 421 -12.51 9.27 -6.51
CA SER A 421 -13.34 10.41 -6.92
C SER A 421 -13.14 11.62 -6.01
N TYR A 422 -13.01 11.40 -4.69
CA TYR A 422 -12.73 12.46 -3.74
C TYR A 422 -11.34 13.06 -3.97
N THR A 423 -10.31 12.21 -4.13
CA THR A 423 -8.94 12.70 -4.34
C THR A 423 -8.75 13.42 -5.68
N THR A 424 -9.40 12.97 -6.75
CA THR A 424 -9.27 13.59 -8.07
C THR A 424 -10.16 14.82 -8.24
N GLY A 425 -11.38 14.82 -7.68
CA GLY A 425 -12.39 15.85 -7.95
C GLY A 425 -12.63 16.88 -6.84
N ARG A 426 -12.24 16.61 -5.59
CA ARG A 426 -12.51 17.52 -4.45
C ARG A 426 -11.28 18.22 -3.91
N ILE A 427 -10.08 17.64 -4.06
CA ILE A 427 -8.82 18.23 -3.60
C ILE A 427 -8.23 19.10 -4.73
N HIS A 428 -8.04 20.40 -4.48
CA HIS A 428 -7.57 21.39 -5.45
C HIS A 428 -6.07 21.66 -5.35
N GLY A 429 -5.51 21.62 -4.15
CA GLY A 429 -4.10 21.77 -3.85
C GLY A 429 -3.27 20.71 -4.57
N HIS A 430 -2.24 21.15 -5.28
CA HIS A 430 -1.47 20.27 -6.15
C HIS A 430 -0.71 19.19 -5.36
N LEU A 431 -0.08 19.53 -4.24
CA LEU A 431 0.61 18.56 -3.38
C LEU A 431 -0.37 17.63 -2.66
N ALA A 432 -1.38 18.20 -2.01
CA ALA A 432 -2.41 17.45 -1.30
C ALA A 432 -3.10 16.42 -2.21
N SER A 433 -3.48 16.82 -3.42
CA SER A 433 -4.13 15.92 -4.38
C SER A 433 -3.19 14.82 -4.88
N ALA A 434 -1.92 15.14 -5.18
CA ALA A 434 -0.93 14.14 -5.61
C ALA A 434 -0.64 13.12 -4.50
N LEU A 435 -0.46 13.56 -3.25
CA LEU A 435 -0.24 12.68 -2.11
C LEU A 435 -1.45 11.77 -1.85
N ALA A 436 -2.65 12.35 -1.81
CA ALA A 436 -3.87 11.60 -1.56
C ALA A 436 -4.10 10.58 -2.68
N PHE A 437 -3.86 10.96 -3.94
CA PHE A 437 -3.94 10.04 -5.08
C PHE A 437 -2.93 8.90 -4.97
N SER A 438 -1.69 9.17 -4.55
CA SER A 438 -0.68 8.12 -4.30
C SER A 438 -1.14 7.12 -3.24
N CYS A 439 -1.63 7.58 -2.09
CA CYS A 439 -2.12 6.70 -1.03
C CYS A 439 -3.34 5.90 -1.51
N SER A 440 -4.22 6.52 -2.31
CA SER A 440 -5.40 5.89 -2.89
C SER A 440 -5.03 4.76 -3.85
N GLN A 441 -4.01 4.97 -4.69
CA GLN A 441 -3.51 3.93 -5.59
C GLN A 441 -2.92 2.75 -4.81
N CYS A 442 -2.16 3.01 -3.74
CA CYS A 442 -1.61 1.94 -2.89
C CYS A 442 -2.72 1.05 -2.29
N LEU A 443 -3.83 1.66 -1.84
CA LEU A 443 -4.98 0.92 -1.32
C LEU A 443 -5.73 0.17 -2.44
N LEU A 444 -5.92 0.82 -3.59
CA LEU A 444 -6.61 0.25 -4.76
C LEU A 444 -5.91 -1.03 -5.26
N TRP A 445 -4.60 -0.97 -5.50
CA TRP A 445 -3.86 -2.09 -6.06
C TRP A 445 -3.74 -3.27 -5.08
N GLN A 446 -3.67 -3.00 -3.77
CA GLN A 446 -3.84 -4.03 -2.76
C GLN A 446 -5.21 -4.72 -2.88
N GLY A 447 -6.29 -3.93 -2.99
CA GLY A 447 -7.65 -4.45 -3.17
C GLY A 447 -7.81 -5.28 -4.44
N ILE A 448 -7.30 -4.81 -5.58
CA ILE A 448 -7.39 -5.53 -6.86
C ILE A 448 -6.66 -6.87 -6.77
N LEU A 449 -5.39 -6.88 -6.31
CA LEU A 449 -4.62 -8.11 -6.19
C LEU A 449 -5.21 -9.07 -5.14
N TYR A 450 -5.82 -8.54 -4.07
CA TYR A 450 -6.53 -9.34 -3.08
C TYR A 450 -7.74 -10.06 -3.68
N ILE A 451 -8.56 -9.34 -4.45
CA ILE A 451 -9.72 -9.90 -5.14
C ILE A 451 -9.26 -10.99 -6.12
N LEU A 452 -8.21 -10.75 -6.91
CA LEU A 452 -7.67 -11.74 -7.83
C LEU A 452 -7.17 -13.00 -7.11
N GLY A 453 -6.48 -12.85 -5.98
CA GLY A 453 -6.07 -13.97 -5.14
C GLY A 453 -7.26 -14.79 -4.61
N ASN A 454 -8.38 -14.13 -4.27
CA ASN A 454 -9.61 -14.81 -3.84
C ASN A 454 -10.30 -15.58 -4.97
N PHE A 455 -9.95 -15.33 -6.23
CA PHE A 455 -10.39 -16.12 -7.39
C PHE A 455 -9.31 -17.11 -7.86
N GLY A 456 -8.31 -17.38 -7.02
CA GLY A 456 -7.24 -18.35 -7.29
C GLY A 456 -6.07 -17.83 -8.11
N HIS A 457 -6.04 -16.53 -8.40
CA HIS A 457 -4.93 -15.87 -9.09
C HIS A 457 -4.08 -15.07 -8.10
N GLN A 458 -3.29 -15.76 -7.28
CA GLN A 458 -2.36 -15.15 -6.34
C GLN A 458 -1.06 -14.78 -7.03
N TYR A 459 -0.66 -13.51 -6.97
CA TYR A 459 0.68 -13.08 -7.39
C TYR A 459 1.61 -13.02 -6.18
N ALA A 460 2.66 -13.84 -6.18
CA ALA A 460 3.65 -13.91 -5.11
C ALA A 460 2.98 -14.01 -3.71
N SER A 461 3.22 -13.05 -2.82
CA SER A 461 2.56 -13.01 -1.50
C SER A 461 1.14 -12.45 -1.56
N PHE A 462 0.23 -12.97 -0.75
CA PHE A 462 -1.10 -12.40 -0.62
C PHE A 462 -1.05 -10.96 -0.08
N PRO A 463 -1.62 -9.95 -0.76
CA PRO A 463 -1.78 -8.62 -0.19
C PRO A 463 -2.81 -8.66 0.95
N ASN A 464 -2.91 -7.61 1.74
CA ASN A 464 -3.98 -7.54 2.74
C ASN A 464 -5.17 -6.75 2.19
N LEU A 465 -6.39 -7.18 2.48
CA LEU A 465 -7.58 -6.39 2.22
C LEU A 465 -7.60 -5.18 3.16
N PRO A 466 -7.48 -3.94 2.64
CA PRO A 466 -7.49 -2.75 3.49
C PRO A 466 -8.74 -2.69 4.37
N LEU A 467 -8.54 -2.30 5.63
CA LEU A 467 -9.57 -2.13 6.67
C LEU A 467 -10.24 -3.41 7.21
N ILE A 468 -10.33 -4.48 6.41
CA ILE A 468 -11.08 -5.69 6.78
C ILE A 468 -10.16 -6.86 7.14
N SER A 469 -9.09 -7.11 6.38
CA SER A 469 -8.18 -8.23 6.67
C SER A 469 -7.29 -7.92 7.85
N GLU A 470 -7.14 -8.91 8.72
CA GLU A 470 -6.31 -8.83 9.91
C GLU A 470 -4.82 -8.88 9.56
N GLY A 471 -4.01 -8.13 10.32
CA GLY A 471 -2.55 -8.24 10.28
C GLY A 471 -1.87 -7.18 11.15
N ARG A 472 -0.92 -7.60 11.99
CA ARG A 472 -0.24 -6.76 13.01
C ARG A 472 0.24 -5.42 12.47
N ILE A 473 0.98 -5.44 11.36
CA ILE A 473 1.53 -4.23 10.71
C ILE A 473 0.56 -3.70 9.63
N SER A 474 -0.19 -4.59 8.99
CA SER A 474 -1.09 -4.29 7.87
C SER A 474 -2.15 -3.25 8.21
N ILE A 475 -2.89 -3.46 9.30
CA ILE A 475 -3.97 -2.56 9.72
C ILE A 475 -3.37 -1.17 9.96
N THR A 476 -2.28 -1.10 10.72
CA THR A 476 -1.58 0.14 11.07
C THR A 476 -1.12 0.91 9.83
N CYS A 477 -0.51 0.24 8.85
CA CYS A 477 -0.05 0.87 7.62
C CYS A 477 -1.21 1.33 6.72
N ASN A 478 -2.27 0.54 6.62
CA ASN A 478 -3.47 0.95 5.88
C ASN A 478 -4.18 2.13 6.55
N MET A 479 -4.21 2.19 7.88
CA MET A 479 -4.70 3.37 8.63
C MET A 479 -3.85 4.61 8.40
N LEU A 480 -2.53 4.46 8.28
CA LEU A 480 -1.63 5.56 7.96
C LEU A 480 -1.94 6.10 6.56
N LEU A 481 -2.02 5.22 5.54
CA LEU A 481 -2.35 5.63 4.16
C LEU A 481 -3.70 6.34 4.08
N LEU A 482 -4.72 5.78 4.73
CA LEU A 482 -6.06 6.37 4.74
C LEU A 482 -6.10 7.68 5.54
N GLY A 483 -5.38 7.74 6.66
CA GLY A 483 -5.22 8.94 7.45
C GLY A 483 -4.56 10.07 6.65
N LEU A 484 -3.57 9.75 5.80
CA LEU A 484 -2.95 10.74 4.92
C LEU A 484 -3.93 11.27 3.86
N ILE A 485 -4.83 10.43 3.34
CA ILE A 485 -5.90 10.85 2.41
C ILE A 485 -6.83 11.86 3.12
N PHE A 486 -7.33 11.51 4.30
CA PHE A 486 -8.20 12.40 5.08
C PHE A 486 -7.48 13.67 5.52
N SER A 487 -6.20 13.57 5.90
CA SER A 487 -5.39 14.73 6.27
C SER A 487 -5.23 15.65 5.08
N ALA A 488 -4.78 15.15 3.93
CA ALA A 488 -4.65 15.95 2.71
C ALA A 488 -5.97 16.64 2.32
N TYR A 489 -7.11 15.95 2.42
CA TYR A 489 -8.43 16.53 2.19
C TYR A 489 -8.77 17.65 3.17
N ARG A 490 -8.49 17.44 4.46
CA ARG A 490 -8.75 18.41 5.53
C ARG A 490 -7.98 19.71 5.36
N TYR A 491 -6.76 19.66 4.84
CA TYR A 491 -5.94 20.83 4.58
C TYR A 491 -6.29 21.55 3.27
N ASP A 492 -7.16 21.00 2.41
CA ASP A 492 -7.42 21.57 1.07
C ASP A 492 -8.47 22.68 1.01
N HIS A 493 -9.40 22.76 1.97
CA HIS A 493 -10.51 23.70 1.89
C HIS A 493 -10.82 24.37 3.23
N VAL A 494 -11.14 25.66 3.17
CA VAL A 494 -11.54 26.48 4.31
C VAL A 494 -13.06 26.64 4.26
N ILE A 495 -13.75 26.22 5.32
CA ILE A 495 -15.22 26.28 5.42
C ILE A 495 -15.70 27.62 5.98
N GLU A 496 -14.93 28.26 6.86
CA GLU A 496 -15.34 29.48 7.56
C GLU A 496 -14.54 30.69 7.08
N GLU A 497 -15.26 31.75 6.72
CA GLU A 497 -14.66 33.06 6.47
C GLU A 497 -13.97 33.54 7.75
N PRO A 498 -12.70 34.00 7.68
CA PRO A 498 -12.08 34.65 8.82
C PRO A 498 -12.93 35.87 9.18
N VAL A 499 -13.44 35.92 10.42
CA VAL A 499 -14.36 36.96 10.95
C VAL A 499 -13.82 38.40 10.77
N ASN A 500 -12.54 38.56 10.41
CA ASN A 500 -11.86 39.85 10.21
C ASN A 500 -11.20 40.05 8.83
N TYR A 501 -11.49 39.25 7.81
CA TYR A 501 -10.86 39.47 6.49
C TYR A 501 -11.49 40.67 5.76
N ARG A 502 -10.73 41.75 5.61
CA ARG A 502 -11.04 42.84 4.67
C ARG A 502 -10.35 42.55 3.34
N PRO A 503 -11.07 42.43 2.21
CA PRO A 503 -10.44 42.24 0.91
C PRO A 503 -9.52 43.41 0.59
N VAL A 504 -8.27 43.11 0.25
CA VAL A 504 -7.36 44.10 -0.34
C VAL A 504 -7.90 44.38 -1.75
N ILE A 505 -8.60 45.50 -1.90
CA ILE A 505 -9.07 45.95 -3.21
C ILE A 505 -7.81 46.35 -4.01
N PRO A 506 -7.54 45.74 -5.18
CA PRO A 506 -6.44 46.20 -6.02
C PRO A 506 -6.77 47.62 -6.50
N GLY A 507 -5.94 48.58 -6.09
CA GLY A 507 -5.96 49.96 -6.56
C GLY A 507 -5.37 50.13 -7.94
#